data_AF-A0A7S1EJD9-F1
#
_entry.id   AF-A0A7S1EJD9-F1
#
_cell.length_a   1.000
_cell.length_b   1.000
_cell.length_c   1.000
_cell.angle_alpha   90.00
_cell.angle_beta   90.00
_cell.angle_gamma   90.00
#
_symmetry.space_group_name_H-M   'P 1'
#
loop_
_entity.id
_entity.type
_entity.pdbx_description
1 polymer ?
#
loop_
_entity_poly.entity_id
_entity_poly.type
_entity_poly.pdbx_seq_one_letter_code
_entity_poly.pdbx_strand_id
1 'polypeptide(L)'
;MNLTSPKGRSWGFSLTRRSPKAKEQTGFHSLQSELLRQSAAWDLDSARDAAAREVQSIVSGPEALSKLSKIREEYDQQLAGVEVQLSLAAGRQADEAKAILKLADRCREGIEKVEGMQGSLTGKLETVLTAVPHYDLLKRVYVTRRNLGRTLVDLDSIVAVPTEMKRIEDILNEEGEQDAKDHALPEVHKSLMQLERRQEAALYQARASMEERESLEKQFGKLERFYDRVSARIWQIVRNCAVMAQEKPAVLVKALQMIERQERADEGARRDSVQRQGGEVQVRGWYATAILTIKEYMSEKFEFSVGSRAQEAPLDIQLLISEHEKLVDELTIVKDLVEPCFPPRYHIFDVFAETYHALTVELVQKILDAYASSLSTKDIIDIVNWIRDYHSQLDSLAAEVSPILTDDLDRLLQGYNFQTETMMRNWSSRILEEDLKMQPESGPDGRLYTIAPIDLFKMVGQQFEVVDVLGLERSTYTLAMTVYNVLDDYRAGVEG
;
A
#
# COMPACT_ATOMS: atom_id res chain seq x y z
N MET A 1 31.12 -51.20 -49.91
CA MET A 1 29.99 -50.87 -50.80
C MET A 1 30.38 -49.69 -51.66
N ASN A 2 30.27 -49.85 -52.98
CA ASN A 2 30.56 -48.86 -54.01
C ASN A 2 29.69 -47.59 -53.85
N LEU A 3 30.18 -46.43 -54.30
CA LEU A 3 29.72 -45.74 -55.53
C LEU A 3 30.20 -44.26 -55.59
N THR A 4 31.14 -44.00 -56.49
CA THR A 4 31.12 -42.99 -57.58
C THR A 4 30.67 -41.52 -57.31
N SER A 5 31.60 -40.60 -57.57
CA SER A 5 31.42 -39.22 -58.12
C SER A 5 30.75 -39.27 -59.53
N PRO A 6 30.22 -38.20 -60.22
CA PRO A 6 30.63 -36.77 -60.17
C PRO A 6 29.61 -35.66 -60.59
N LYS A 7 30.12 -34.41 -60.65
CA LYS A 7 29.70 -33.21 -61.45
C LYS A 7 28.67 -32.20 -60.88
N GLY A 8 29.20 -31.03 -60.50
CA GLY A 8 28.99 -29.75 -61.20
C GLY A 8 27.73 -28.94 -60.91
N ARG A 9 27.92 -27.73 -60.34
CA ARG A 9 27.28 -26.46 -60.79
C ARG A 9 27.88 -25.27 -60.03
N SER A 10 28.53 -24.40 -60.79
CA SER A 10 28.84 -23.01 -60.43
C SER A 10 27.55 -22.19 -60.35
N TRP A 11 27.37 -21.43 -59.28
CA TRP A 11 26.47 -20.27 -59.26
C TRP A 11 27.23 -19.09 -58.64
N GLY A 12 27.60 -18.14 -59.49
CA GLY A 12 28.06 -16.83 -59.05
C GLY A 12 26.90 -16.09 -58.41
N PHE A 13 27.12 -15.54 -57.23
CA PHE A 13 26.21 -14.58 -56.62
C PHE A 13 26.79 -13.18 -56.81
N SER A 14 26.22 -12.48 -57.78
CA SER A 14 26.31 -11.02 -57.90
C SER A 14 25.63 -10.38 -56.67
N LEU A 15 26.43 -9.69 -55.86
CA LEU A 15 25.93 -8.82 -54.80
C LEU A 15 25.49 -7.48 -55.40
N THR A 16 24.33 -7.48 -56.05
CA THR A 16 23.52 -6.28 -56.28
C THR A 16 22.22 -6.41 -55.50
N ARG A 17 22.28 -6.17 -54.19
CA ARG A 17 21.07 -5.82 -53.40
C ARG A 17 20.93 -4.30 -53.40
N ARG A 18 20.36 -3.75 -54.48
CA ARG A 18 19.62 -2.48 -54.37
C ARG A 18 18.36 -2.79 -53.57
N SER A 19 18.27 -2.22 -52.38
CA SER A 19 17.10 -2.27 -51.50
C SER A 19 15.84 -1.77 -52.24
N PRO A 20 14.73 -2.52 -52.24
CA PRO A 20 13.43 -2.02 -52.73
C PRO A 20 12.79 -0.98 -51.80
N LYS A 21 13.27 -0.86 -50.55
CA LYS A 21 12.62 -0.07 -49.49
C LYS A 21 12.70 1.44 -49.68
N ALA A 22 13.64 1.94 -50.49
CA ALA A 22 13.80 3.38 -50.68
C ALA A 22 12.67 4.01 -51.53
N LYS A 23 12.03 3.25 -52.45
CA LYS A 23 10.92 3.75 -53.27
C LYS A 23 9.57 3.68 -52.56
N GLU A 24 9.35 2.68 -51.70
CA GLU A 24 8.12 2.56 -50.90
C GLU A 24 8.05 3.61 -49.80
N GLN A 25 9.17 3.94 -49.14
CA GLN A 25 9.19 5.00 -48.12
C GLN A 25 8.89 6.39 -48.69
N THR A 26 9.35 6.71 -49.91
CA THR A 26 9.03 7.98 -50.57
C THR A 26 7.54 8.07 -50.99
N GLY A 27 6.94 6.95 -51.41
CA GLY A 27 5.52 6.89 -51.77
C GLY A 27 4.61 7.02 -50.54
N PHE A 28 4.97 6.37 -49.44
CA PHE A 28 4.21 6.41 -48.18
C PHE A 28 4.21 7.80 -47.55
N HIS A 29 5.36 8.49 -47.53
CA HIS A 29 5.43 9.87 -47.06
C HIS A 29 4.63 10.85 -47.95
N SER A 30 4.57 10.63 -49.27
CA SER A 30 3.75 11.47 -50.16
C SER A 30 2.25 11.29 -49.90
N LEU A 31 1.78 10.04 -49.78
CA LEU A 31 0.37 9.74 -49.52
C LEU A 31 -0.06 10.21 -48.13
N GLN A 32 0.81 10.09 -47.13
CA GLN A 32 0.54 10.57 -45.78
C GLN A 32 0.50 12.11 -45.72
N SER A 33 1.35 12.79 -46.49
CA SER A 33 1.30 14.25 -46.63
C SER A 33 0.06 14.74 -47.40
N GLU A 34 -0.40 13.99 -48.39
CA GLU A 34 -1.64 14.27 -49.16
C GLU A 34 -2.88 14.08 -48.28
N LEU A 35 -2.93 12.99 -47.49
CA LEU A 35 -4.00 12.70 -46.54
C LEU A 35 -4.08 13.73 -45.41
N LEU A 36 -2.93 14.18 -44.87
CA LEU A 36 -2.89 15.24 -43.86
C LEU A 36 -3.39 16.58 -44.44
N ARG A 37 -3.07 16.89 -45.69
CA ARG A 37 -3.59 18.08 -46.38
C ARG A 37 -5.10 17.99 -46.63
N GLN A 38 -5.60 16.83 -47.04
CA GLN A 38 -7.04 16.62 -47.26
C GLN A 38 -7.83 16.65 -45.93
N SER A 39 -7.28 16.09 -44.85
CA SER A 39 -7.86 16.19 -43.51
C SER A 39 -7.90 17.63 -43.01
N ALA A 40 -6.79 18.37 -43.13
CA ALA A 40 -6.75 19.77 -42.72
C ALA A 40 -7.70 20.66 -43.55
N ALA A 41 -7.91 20.35 -44.82
CA ALA A 41 -8.88 21.04 -45.67
C ALA A 41 -10.33 20.77 -45.24
N TRP A 42 -10.65 19.52 -44.87
CA TRP A 42 -11.96 19.14 -44.35
C TRP A 42 -12.28 19.81 -43.00
N ASP A 43 -11.29 19.92 -42.11
CA ASP A 43 -11.43 20.60 -40.82
C ASP A 43 -11.63 22.11 -40.98
N LEU A 44 -10.99 22.74 -41.98
CA LEU A 44 -11.16 24.16 -42.29
C LEU A 44 -12.56 24.50 -42.80
N ASP A 45 -13.12 23.70 -43.69
CA ASP A 45 -14.46 23.95 -44.23
C ASP A 45 -15.55 23.66 -43.18
N SER A 46 -15.38 22.61 -42.36
CA SER A 46 -16.26 22.35 -41.20
C SER A 46 -16.21 23.49 -40.16
N ALA A 47 -15.02 24.02 -39.87
CA ALA A 47 -14.85 25.16 -38.97
C ALA A 47 -15.48 26.44 -39.54
N ARG A 48 -15.39 26.67 -40.86
CA ARG A 48 -16.07 27.78 -41.54
C ARG A 48 -17.59 27.65 -41.45
N ASP A 49 -18.14 26.46 -41.65
CA ASP A 49 -19.58 26.20 -41.55
C ASP A 49 -20.09 26.32 -40.10
N ALA A 50 -19.26 26.00 -39.10
CA ALA A 50 -19.57 26.24 -37.70
C ALA A 50 -19.55 27.74 -37.35
N ALA A 51 -18.51 28.46 -37.79
CA ALA A 51 -18.40 29.91 -37.61
C ALA A 51 -19.55 30.67 -38.30
N ALA A 52 -19.95 30.24 -39.51
CA ALA A 52 -21.09 30.81 -40.22
C ALA A 52 -22.40 30.62 -39.45
N ARG A 53 -22.62 29.44 -38.83
CA ARG A 53 -23.79 29.17 -37.98
C ARG A 53 -23.79 30.01 -36.69
N GLU A 54 -22.63 30.21 -36.09
CA GLU A 54 -22.47 31.03 -34.89
C GLU A 54 -22.78 32.50 -35.19
N VAL A 55 -22.20 33.06 -36.26
CA VAL A 55 -22.50 34.42 -36.74
C VAL A 55 -23.97 34.58 -37.10
N GLN A 56 -24.56 33.57 -37.75
CA GLN A 56 -25.99 33.57 -38.09
C GLN A 56 -26.88 33.59 -36.83
N SER A 57 -26.50 32.90 -35.75
CA SER A 57 -27.24 32.91 -34.49
C SER A 57 -27.22 34.27 -33.79
N ILE A 58 -26.09 34.99 -33.87
CA ILE A 58 -25.87 36.28 -33.21
C ILE A 58 -26.60 37.43 -33.94
N VAL A 59 -26.79 37.34 -35.27
CA VAL A 59 -27.36 38.41 -36.12
C VAL A 59 -28.88 38.24 -36.38
N SER A 60 -29.56 37.37 -35.62
CA SER A 60 -30.96 36.96 -35.86
C SER A 60 -32.04 38.06 -35.71
N GLY A 61 -31.72 39.29 -35.29
CA GLY A 61 -32.69 40.38 -35.09
C GLY A 61 -32.15 41.80 -35.35
N PRO A 62 -33.02 42.77 -35.69
CA PRO A 62 -32.60 44.11 -36.13
C PRO A 62 -31.87 44.96 -35.07
N GLU A 63 -32.09 44.71 -33.77
CA GLU A 63 -31.32 45.36 -32.69
C GLU A 63 -29.86 44.89 -32.62
N ALA A 64 -29.57 43.66 -33.05
CA ALA A 64 -28.21 43.09 -33.02
C ALA A 64 -27.27 43.78 -34.03
N LEU A 65 -27.82 44.33 -35.12
CA LEU A 65 -27.05 45.11 -36.11
C LEU A 65 -26.39 46.35 -35.51
N SER A 66 -26.98 46.93 -34.45
CA SER A 66 -26.40 48.10 -33.77
C SER A 66 -25.18 47.77 -32.90
N LYS A 67 -25.04 46.51 -32.48
CA LYS A 67 -23.94 46.01 -31.62
C LYS A 67 -22.82 45.32 -32.41
N LEU A 68 -22.99 45.20 -33.73
CA LEU A 68 -22.12 44.45 -34.63
C LEU A 68 -20.69 45.01 -34.68
N SER A 69 -20.52 46.32 -34.52
CA SER A 69 -19.20 46.95 -34.43
C SER A 69 -18.41 46.52 -33.20
N LYS A 70 -19.06 46.44 -32.03
CA LYS A 70 -18.43 45.99 -30.78
C LYS A 70 -18.09 44.50 -30.81
N ILE A 71 -19.01 43.68 -31.32
CA ILE A 71 -18.77 42.23 -31.48
C ILE A 71 -17.61 42.00 -32.45
N ARG A 72 -17.56 42.75 -33.56
CA ARG A 72 -16.42 42.70 -34.48
C ARG A 72 -15.11 43.05 -33.80
N GLU A 73 -15.09 44.11 -32.99
CA GLU A 73 -13.89 44.51 -32.24
C GLU A 73 -13.46 43.44 -31.21
N GLU A 74 -14.42 42.77 -30.55
CA GLU A 74 -14.15 41.64 -29.66
C GLU A 74 -13.57 40.43 -30.40
N TYR A 75 -14.13 40.05 -31.56
CA TYR A 75 -13.59 38.96 -32.38
C TYR A 75 -12.25 39.33 -33.02
N ASP A 76 -12.02 40.59 -33.41
CA ASP A 76 -10.73 41.07 -33.92
C ASP A 76 -9.66 40.99 -32.82
N GLN A 77 -10.00 41.31 -31.57
CA GLN A 77 -9.12 41.13 -30.41
C GLN A 77 -8.86 39.65 -30.11
N GLN A 78 -9.87 38.79 -30.18
CA GLN A 78 -9.71 37.34 -30.02
C GLN A 78 -8.84 36.75 -31.13
N LEU A 79 -9.04 37.16 -32.38
CA LEU A 79 -8.23 36.74 -33.53
C LEU A 79 -6.77 37.15 -33.33
N ALA A 80 -6.50 38.40 -32.97
CA ALA A 80 -5.14 38.86 -32.68
C ALA A 80 -4.50 38.07 -31.52
N GLY A 81 -5.27 37.72 -30.48
CA GLY A 81 -4.82 36.87 -29.39
C GLY A 81 -4.44 35.46 -29.85
N VAL A 82 -5.30 34.83 -30.67
CA VAL A 82 -5.05 33.50 -31.25
C VAL A 82 -3.88 33.52 -32.22
N GLU A 83 -3.72 34.57 -33.04
CA GLU A 83 -2.58 34.73 -33.94
C GLU A 83 -1.25 34.81 -33.19
N VAL A 84 -1.20 35.55 -32.08
CA VAL A 84 -0.01 35.62 -31.22
C VAL A 84 0.28 34.26 -30.58
N GLN A 85 -0.74 33.56 -30.08
CA GLN A 85 -0.58 32.21 -29.51
C GLN A 85 -0.09 31.20 -30.54
N LEU A 86 -0.65 31.22 -31.76
CA LEU A 86 -0.20 30.36 -32.86
C LEU A 86 1.22 30.70 -33.31
N SER A 87 1.59 31.98 -33.36
CA SER A 87 2.95 32.41 -33.70
C SER A 87 3.97 31.93 -32.66
N LEU A 88 3.64 32.04 -31.37
CA LEU A 88 4.46 31.53 -30.27
C LEU A 88 4.58 30.00 -30.31
N ALA A 89 3.47 29.29 -30.53
CA ALA A 89 3.46 27.84 -30.63
C ALA A 89 4.27 27.34 -31.85
N ALA A 90 4.10 27.96 -33.01
CA ALA A 90 4.85 27.66 -34.22
C ALA A 90 6.35 27.96 -34.05
N GLY A 91 6.70 29.07 -33.40
CA GLY A 91 8.08 29.42 -33.04
C GLY A 91 8.71 28.37 -32.13
N ARG A 92 8.01 27.97 -31.06
CA ARG A 92 8.45 26.92 -30.14
C ARG A 92 8.67 25.59 -30.86
N GLN A 93 7.73 25.16 -31.70
CA GLN A 93 7.85 23.92 -32.46
C GLN A 93 9.02 23.96 -33.45
N ALA A 94 9.27 25.11 -34.08
CA ALA A 94 10.43 25.29 -34.97
C ALA A 94 11.76 25.23 -34.21
N ASP A 95 11.83 25.79 -33.01
CA ASP A 95 13.03 25.74 -32.19
C ASP A 95 13.28 24.36 -31.59
N GLU A 96 12.24 23.64 -31.18
CA GLU A 96 12.31 22.22 -30.80
C GLU A 96 12.80 21.36 -31.99
N ALA A 97 12.27 21.57 -33.20
CA ALA A 97 12.72 20.87 -34.41
C ALA A 97 14.19 21.15 -34.74
N LYS A 98 14.65 22.41 -34.61
CA LYS A 98 16.07 22.76 -34.78
C LYS A 98 16.95 22.08 -33.73
N ALA A 99 16.51 22.01 -32.48
CA ALA A 99 17.25 21.33 -31.41
C ALA A 99 17.37 19.82 -31.70
N ILE A 100 16.29 19.19 -32.17
CA ILE A 100 16.27 17.78 -32.58
C ILE A 100 17.22 17.54 -33.76
N LEU A 101 17.20 18.39 -34.78
CA LEU A 101 18.11 18.27 -35.92
C LEU A 101 19.58 18.37 -35.50
N LYS A 102 19.92 19.34 -34.64
CA LYS A 102 21.28 19.45 -34.07
C LYS A 102 21.68 18.21 -33.27
N LEU A 103 20.75 17.61 -32.53
CA LEU A 103 20.99 16.36 -31.82
C LEU A 103 21.23 15.20 -32.80
N ALA A 104 20.43 15.11 -33.85
CA ALA A 104 20.54 14.09 -34.88
C ALA A 104 21.88 14.19 -35.65
N ASP A 105 22.34 15.40 -35.96
CA ASP A 105 23.66 15.64 -36.55
C ASP A 105 24.78 15.14 -35.63
N ARG A 106 24.74 15.47 -34.33
CA ARG A 106 25.71 14.95 -33.34
C ARG A 106 25.69 13.43 -33.23
N CYS A 107 24.51 12.82 -33.23
CA CYS A 107 24.38 11.37 -33.23
C CYS A 107 25.02 10.75 -34.48
N ARG A 108 24.81 11.36 -35.65
CA ARG A 108 25.40 10.89 -36.92
C ARG A 108 26.92 10.97 -36.90
N GLU A 109 27.49 12.10 -36.47
CA GLU A 109 28.94 12.25 -36.31
C GLU A 109 29.51 11.24 -35.30
N GLY A 110 28.77 10.95 -34.23
CA GLY A 110 29.12 9.91 -33.26
C GLY A 110 29.14 8.52 -33.89
N ILE A 111 28.13 8.19 -34.69
CA ILE A 111 28.05 6.91 -35.41
C ILE A 111 29.21 6.77 -36.40
N GLU A 112 29.50 7.80 -37.21
CA GLU A 112 30.62 7.78 -38.16
C GLU A 112 31.97 7.57 -37.46
N LYS A 113 32.18 8.20 -36.30
CA LYS A 113 33.38 7.97 -35.47
C LYS A 113 33.46 6.53 -34.96
N VAL A 114 32.34 5.96 -34.49
CA VAL A 114 32.28 4.58 -34.01
C VAL A 114 32.51 3.58 -35.14
N GLU A 115 31.91 3.79 -36.30
CA GLU A 115 32.13 2.96 -37.50
C GLU A 115 33.58 3.05 -37.98
N GLY A 116 34.18 4.25 -37.96
CA GLY A 116 35.60 4.43 -38.26
C GLY A 116 36.53 3.75 -37.26
N MET A 117 36.24 3.84 -35.96
CA MET A 117 36.96 3.12 -34.91
C MET A 117 36.83 1.60 -35.07
N GLN A 118 35.61 1.12 -35.36
CA GLN A 118 35.35 -0.29 -35.62
C GLN A 118 36.20 -0.77 -36.80
N GLY A 119 36.16 -0.06 -37.94
CA GLY A 119 36.96 -0.37 -39.12
C GLY A 119 38.48 -0.40 -38.84
N SER A 120 38.98 0.55 -38.06
CA SER A 120 40.38 0.56 -37.62
C SER A 120 40.71 -0.63 -36.73
N LEU A 121 39.80 -1.00 -35.82
CA LEU A 121 39.97 -2.13 -34.91
C LEU A 121 39.93 -3.47 -35.65
N THR A 122 38.98 -3.68 -36.58
CA THR A 122 38.95 -4.88 -37.42
C THR A 122 40.18 -4.98 -38.29
N GLY A 123 40.64 -3.87 -38.89
CA GLY A 123 41.87 -3.86 -39.68
C GLY A 123 43.10 -4.26 -38.85
N LYS A 124 43.25 -3.72 -37.64
CA LYS A 124 44.32 -4.09 -36.69
C LYS A 124 44.19 -5.54 -36.21
N LEU A 125 42.98 -6.03 -35.96
CA LEU A 125 42.72 -7.41 -35.55
C LEU A 125 43.05 -8.39 -36.67
N GLU A 126 42.71 -8.10 -37.93
CA GLU A 126 43.09 -8.93 -39.07
C GLU A 126 44.62 -8.99 -39.27
N THR A 127 45.32 -7.87 -39.07
CA THR A 127 46.79 -7.86 -39.12
C THR A 127 47.41 -8.70 -38.00
N VAL A 128 46.85 -8.66 -36.79
CA VAL A 128 47.32 -9.49 -35.66
C VAL A 128 46.96 -10.97 -35.85
N LEU A 129 45.76 -11.27 -36.36
CA LEU A 129 45.31 -12.64 -36.66
C LEU A 129 46.15 -13.31 -37.75
N THR A 130 46.61 -12.54 -38.73
CA THR A 130 47.51 -13.04 -39.79
C THR A 130 48.97 -13.12 -39.35
N ALA A 131 49.40 -12.28 -38.39
CA ALA A 131 50.76 -12.26 -37.86
C ALA A 131 51.06 -13.34 -36.80
N VAL A 132 50.05 -13.89 -36.13
CA VAL A 132 50.21 -14.94 -35.10
C VAL A 132 49.90 -16.33 -35.69
N PRO A 133 50.92 -17.19 -35.91
CA PRO A 133 50.68 -18.56 -36.35
C PRO A 133 49.83 -19.32 -35.31
N HIS A 134 48.78 -20.00 -35.75
CA HIS A 134 47.89 -20.83 -34.91
C HIS A 134 47.10 -20.09 -33.80
N TYR A 135 46.62 -18.87 -34.07
CA TYR A 135 45.73 -18.14 -33.15
C TYR A 135 44.51 -18.96 -32.70
N ASP A 136 43.92 -19.81 -33.55
CA ASP A 136 42.81 -20.69 -33.18
C ASP A 136 43.18 -21.67 -32.06
N LEU A 137 44.43 -22.16 -32.07
CA LEU A 137 44.95 -23.02 -31.02
C LEU A 137 45.14 -22.22 -29.72
N LEU A 138 45.69 -21.01 -29.82
CA LEU A 138 45.88 -20.12 -28.67
C LEU A 138 44.52 -19.73 -28.03
N LYS A 139 43.52 -19.45 -28.85
CA LYS A 139 42.14 -19.16 -28.42
C LYS A 139 41.52 -20.36 -27.73
N ARG A 140 41.66 -21.58 -28.29
CA ARG A 140 41.21 -22.81 -27.64
C ARG A 140 41.90 -23.01 -26.30
N VAL A 141 43.23 -22.92 -26.25
CA VAL A 141 44.01 -23.08 -25.01
C VAL A 141 43.62 -22.03 -23.97
N TYR A 142 43.41 -20.77 -24.37
CA TYR A 142 42.96 -19.72 -23.46
C TYR A 142 41.55 -19.98 -22.91
N VAL A 143 40.60 -20.37 -23.77
CA VAL A 143 39.23 -20.71 -23.33
C VAL A 143 39.26 -21.93 -22.41
N THR A 144 40.01 -22.97 -22.76
CA THR A 144 40.17 -24.16 -21.91
C THR A 144 40.81 -23.82 -20.58
N ARG A 145 41.90 -23.04 -20.55
CA ARG A 145 42.54 -22.58 -19.31
C ARG A 145 41.59 -21.73 -18.46
N ARG A 146 40.83 -20.83 -19.09
CA ARG A 146 39.85 -19.98 -18.39
C ARG A 146 38.72 -20.81 -17.79
N ASN A 147 38.22 -21.80 -18.54
CA ASN A 147 37.16 -22.69 -18.06
C ASN A 147 37.70 -23.58 -16.93
N LEU A 148 38.89 -24.16 -17.07
CA LEU A 148 39.57 -24.92 -16.01
C LEU A 148 39.80 -24.07 -14.76
N GLY A 149 40.23 -22.81 -14.94
CA GLY A 149 40.40 -21.88 -13.84
C GLY A 149 39.09 -21.60 -13.10
N ARG A 150 37.98 -21.44 -13.83
CA ARG A 150 36.65 -21.29 -13.23
C ARG A 150 36.21 -22.56 -12.49
N THR A 151 36.36 -23.74 -13.10
CA THR A 151 35.97 -25.00 -12.46
C THR A 151 36.80 -25.30 -11.22
N LEU A 152 38.08 -24.91 -11.18
CA LEU A 152 38.89 -25.06 -9.98
C LEU A 152 38.39 -24.15 -8.85
N VAL A 153 38.08 -22.89 -9.15
CA VAL A 153 37.49 -21.96 -8.17
C VAL A 153 36.14 -22.47 -7.67
N ASP A 154 35.29 -22.97 -8.56
CA ASP A 154 33.98 -23.53 -8.21
C ASP A 154 34.14 -24.78 -7.34
N LEU A 155 35.10 -25.67 -7.66
CA LEU A 155 35.38 -26.88 -6.88
C LEU A 155 35.89 -26.55 -5.47
N ASP A 156 36.86 -25.64 -5.35
CA ASP A 156 37.36 -25.17 -4.05
C ASP A 156 36.20 -24.60 -3.20
N SER A 157 35.26 -23.89 -3.85
CA SER A 157 34.09 -23.34 -3.17
C SER A 157 33.11 -24.40 -2.68
N ILE A 158 32.93 -25.50 -3.42
CA ILE A 158 32.06 -26.63 -3.05
C ILE A 158 32.71 -27.46 -1.93
N VAL A 159 34.02 -27.70 -2.00
CA VAL A 159 34.77 -28.41 -0.96
C VAL A 159 34.76 -27.66 0.37
N ALA A 160 34.69 -26.33 0.35
CA ALA A 160 34.60 -25.51 1.55
C ALA A 160 33.22 -25.56 2.26
N VAL A 161 32.14 -25.92 1.55
CA VAL A 161 30.75 -25.87 2.05
C VAL A 161 30.56 -26.60 3.38
N PRO A 162 31.00 -27.86 3.58
CA PRO A 162 30.79 -28.57 4.84
C PRO A 162 31.47 -27.88 6.02
N THR A 163 32.63 -27.24 5.79
CA THR A 163 33.35 -26.53 6.84
C THR A 163 32.65 -25.22 7.23
N GLU A 164 32.10 -24.49 6.27
CA GLU A 164 31.31 -23.28 6.53
C GLU A 164 29.98 -23.62 7.21
N MET A 165 29.30 -24.69 6.79
CA MET A 165 28.08 -25.18 7.45
C MET A 165 28.34 -25.57 8.91
N LYS A 166 29.46 -26.24 9.19
CA LYS A 166 29.83 -26.58 10.55
C LYS A 166 30.11 -25.33 11.39
N ARG A 167 30.79 -24.32 10.85
CA ARG A 167 31.00 -23.04 11.55
C ARG A 167 29.68 -22.34 11.88
N ILE A 168 28.73 -22.32 10.96
CA ILE A 168 27.39 -21.76 11.21
C ILE A 168 26.67 -22.58 12.29
N GLU A 169 26.78 -23.91 12.24
CA GLU A 169 26.22 -24.80 13.26
C GLU A 169 26.82 -24.52 14.64
N ASP A 170 28.14 -24.34 14.72
CA ASP A 170 28.86 -24.02 15.95
C ASP A 170 28.40 -22.66 16.51
N ILE A 171 28.39 -21.58 15.70
CA ILE A 171 27.95 -20.24 16.12
C ILE A 171 26.49 -20.24 16.60
N LEU A 172 25.61 -21.00 15.94
CA LEU A 172 24.21 -21.10 16.34
C LEU A 172 24.01 -21.94 17.62
N ASN A 173 24.90 -22.90 17.87
CA ASN A 173 24.83 -23.81 19.02
C ASN A 173 25.66 -23.32 20.22
N GLU A 174 26.52 -22.31 20.05
CA GLU A 174 27.32 -21.74 21.14
C GLU A 174 26.45 -21.40 22.35
N GLU A 175 26.84 -21.88 23.53
CA GLU A 175 26.21 -21.52 24.80
C GLU A 175 26.70 -20.15 25.22
N GLY A 176 25.79 -19.20 25.38
CA GLY A 176 26.13 -17.81 25.68
C GLY A 176 24.89 -16.96 25.90
N GLU A 177 25.10 -15.72 26.36
CA GLU A 177 24.02 -14.74 26.51
C GLU A 177 23.30 -14.50 25.19
N GLN A 178 21.97 -14.38 25.25
CA GLN A 178 21.13 -14.22 24.07
C GLN A 178 21.52 -12.99 23.22
N ASP A 179 22.04 -11.95 23.86
CA ASP A 179 22.48 -10.72 23.20
C ASP A 179 23.70 -10.95 22.29
N ALA A 180 24.64 -11.79 22.72
CA ALA A 180 25.78 -12.18 21.91
C ALA A 180 25.33 -12.96 20.67
N LYS A 181 24.35 -13.86 20.83
CA LYS A 181 23.76 -14.62 19.72
C LYS A 181 23.07 -13.71 18.71
N ASP A 182 22.26 -12.77 19.19
CA ASP A 182 21.55 -11.83 18.34
C ASP A 182 22.50 -10.89 17.59
N HIS A 183 23.65 -10.56 18.17
CA HIS A 183 24.70 -9.80 17.51
C HIS A 183 25.45 -10.59 16.43
N ALA A 184 25.52 -11.92 16.53
CA ALA A 184 26.12 -12.80 15.54
C ALA A 184 25.17 -13.14 14.37
N LEU A 185 23.84 -13.04 14.55
CA LEU A 185 22.84 -13.35 13.53
C LEU A 185 23.10 -12.72 12.14
N PRO A 186 23.50 -11.42 12.02
CA PRO A 186 23.74 -10.83 10.71
C PRO A 186 24.90 -11.46 9.95
N GLU A 187 25.93 -11.94 10.66
CA GLU A 187 27.07 -12.63 10.06
C GLU A 187 26.68 -14.04 9.61
N VAL A 188 25.89 -14.74 10.43
CA VAL A 188 25.32 -16.04 10.08
C VAL A 188 24.42 -15.92 8.85
N HIS A 189 23.50 -14.95 8.81
CA HIS A 189 22.61 -14.69 7.67
C HIS A 189 23.40 -14.38 6.39
N LYS A 190 24.44 -13.55 6.48
CA LYS A 190 25.33 -13.27 5.35
C LYS A 190 26.00 -14.53 4.81
N SER A 191 26.45 -15.41 5.71
CA SER A 191 27.09 -16.68 5.34
C SER A 191 26.10 -17.65 4.71
N LEU A 192 24.86 -17.71 5.21
CA LEU A 192 23.77 -18.50 4.61
C LEU A 192 23.43 -18.01 3.19
N MET A 193 23.29 -16.70 2.98
CA MET A 193 23.05 -16.15 1.63
C MET A 193 24.17 -16.48 0.65
N GLN A 194 25.42 -16.52 1.11
CA GLN A 194 26.54 -16.94 0.26
C GLN A 194 26.48 -18.42 -0.08
N LEU A 195 26.12 -19.27 0.88
CA LEU A 195 25.94 -20.70 0.67
C LEU A 195 24.78 -21.00 -0.28
N GLU A 196 23.66 -20.29 -0.16
CA GLU A 196 22.50 -20.43 -1.05
C GLU A 196 22.87 -20.05 -2.49
N ARG A 197 23.58 -18.93 -2.70
CA ARG A 197 24.10 -18.56 -4.03
C ARG A 197 25.05 -19.60 -4.61
N ARG A 198 25.91 -20.21 -3.78
CA ARG A 198 26.81 -21.29 -4.21
C ARG A 198 26.01 -22.55 -4.56
N GLN A 199 24.99 -22.90 -3.78
CA GLN A 199 24.08 -24.00 -4.07
C GLN A 199 23.38 -23.80 -5.40
N GLU A 200 22.77 -22.62 -5.63
CA GLU A 200 22.11 -22.29 -6.90
C GLU A 200 23.07 -22.38 -8.09
N ALA A 201 24.30 -21.85 -7.95
CA ALA A 201 25.31 -21.93 -8.99
C ALA A 201 25.73 -23.38 -9.28
N ALA A 202 25.97 -24.18 -8.25
CA ALA A 202 26.34 -25.58 -8.37
C ALA A 202 25.20 -26.41 -9.00
N LEU A 203 23.95 -26.22 -8.57
CA LEU A 203 22.77 -26.88 -9.14
C LEU A 203 22.54 -26.48 -10.60
N TYR A 204 22.77 -25.21 -10.95
CA TYR A 204 22.68 -24.75 -12.33
C TYR A 204 23.72 -25.42 -13.23
N GLN A 205 24.95 -25.60 -12.74
CA GLN A 205 26.01 -26.32 -13.46
C GLN A 205 25.70 -27.82 -13.59
N ALA A 206 25.20 -28.44 -12.52
CA ALA A 206 24.84 -29.87 -12.48
C ALA A 206 23.50 -30.20 -13.15
N ARG A 207 22.83 -29.24 -13.81
CA ARG A 207 21.47 -29.44 -14.41
C ARG A 207 21.39 -30.60 -15.41
N ALA A 208 22.51 -31.01 -16.01
CA ALA A 208 22.57 -32.09 -16.99
C ALA A 208 22.78 -33.48 -16.36
N SER A 209 23.19 -33.56 -15.09
CA SER A 209 23.53 -34.80 -14.40
C SER A 209 22.69 -34.96 -13.14
N MET A 210 21.80 -35.96 -13.16
CA MET A 210 20.88 -36.23 -12.05
C MET A 210 21.62 -36.72 -10.78
N GLU A 211 22.67 -37.53 -10.95
CA GLU A 211 23.46 -38.07 -9.84
C GLU A 211 24.28 -36.97 -9.12
N GLU A 212 24.87 -36.04 -9.88
CA GLU A 212 25.58 -34.87 -9.32
C GLU A 212 24.61 -33.96 -8.55
N ARG A 213 23.41 -33.77 -9.10
CA ARG A 213 22.36 -32.98 -8.47
C ARG A 213 21.92 -33.57 -7.12
N GLU A 214 21.63 -34.88 -7.05
CA GLU A 214 21.25 -35.54 -5.80
C GLU A 214 22.37 -35.48 -4.74
N SER A 215 23.64 -35.62 -5.17
CA SER A 215 24.79 -35.51 -4.27
C SER A 215 24.93 -34.10 -3.68
N LEU A 216 24.77 -33.07 -4.52
CA LEU A 216 24.77 -31.66 -4.08
C LEU A 216 23.60 -31.38 -3.13
N GLU A 217 22.38 -31.82 -3.46
CA GLU A 217 21.21 -31.64 -2.58
C GLU A 217 21.44 -32.28 -1.19
N LYS A 218 22.11 -33.43 -1.11
CA LYS A 218 22.49 -34.04 0.18
C LYS A 218 23.54 -33.21 0.94
N GLN A 219 24.53 -32.64 0.24
CA GLN A 219 25.54 -31.78 0.87
C GLN A 219 24.92 -30.50 1.43
N PHE A 220 23.93 -29.92 0.73
CA PHE A 220 23.23 -28.71 1.13
C PHE A 220 21.98 -28.96 2.00
N GLY A 221 21.62 -30.21 2.31
CA GLY A 221 20.36 -30.55 2.98
C GLY A 221 20.17 -29.94 4.39
N LYS A 222 21.25 -29.47 5.04
CA LYS A 222 21.17 -28.74 6.33
C LYS A 222 20.84 -27.25 6.17
N LEU A 223 20.99 -26.68 4.98
CA LEU A 223 20.91 -25.23 4.75
C LEU A 223 19.53 -24.67 5.14
N GLU A 224 18.45 -25.34 4.74
CA GLU A 224 17.09 -24.87 5.03
C GLU A 224 16.81 -24.85 6.53
N ARG A 225 17.28 -25.85 7.28
CA ARG A 225 17.16 -25.88 8.74
C ARG A 225 17.89 -24.71 9.41
N PHE A 226 18.99 -24.23 8.84
CA PHE A 226 19.67 -23.04 9.37
C PHE A 226 18.86 -21.78 9.09
N TYR A 227 18.25 -21.65 7.91
CA TYR A 227 17.32 -20.57 7.62
C TYR A 227 16.10 -20.59 8.55
N ASP A 228 15.52 -21.76 8.84
CA ASP A 228 14.40 -21.90 9.78
C ASP A 228 14.77 -21.38 11.17
N ARG A 229 15.96 -21.75 11.68
CA ARG A 229 16.44 -21.27 12.99
C ARG A 229 16.67 -19.76 13.02
N VAL A 230 17.30 -19.20 11.98
CA VAL A 230 17.57 -17.76 11.89
C VAL A 230 16.27 -16.97 11.75
N SER A 231 15.38 -17.40 10.85
CA SER A 231 14.08 -16.76 10.63
C SER A 231 13.20 -16.83 11.87
N ALA A 232 13.12 -17.97 12.57
CA ALA A 232 12.40 -18.09 13.83
C ALA A 232 12.88 -17.07 14.88
N ARG A 233 14.19 -16.85 14.97
CA ARG A 233 14.74 -15.83 15.88
C ARG A 233 14.41 -14.40 15.43
N ILE A 234 14.46 -14.12 14.12
CA ILE A 234 14.04 -12.83 13.56
C ILE A 234 12.57 -12.57 13.88
N TRP A 235 11.69 -13.56 13.71
CA TRP A 235 10.26 -13.42 14.03
C TRP A 235 10.03 -13.16 15.51
N GLN A 236 10.79 -13.78 16.41
CA GLN A 236 10.73 -13.44 17.84
C GLN A 236 11.12 -11.99 18.14
N ILE A 237 12.16 -11.47 17.48
CA ILE A 237 12.60 -10.08 17.64
C ILE A 237 11.55 -9.10 17.08
N VAL A 238 11.03 -9.39 15.88
CA VAL A 238 10.03 -8.57 15.18
C VAL A 238 8.69 -8.57 15.93
N ARG A 239 8.27 -9.72 16.45
CA ARG A 239 7.06 -9.87 17.27
C ARG A 239 7.08 -8.94 18.47
N ASN A 240 8.23 -8.80 19.13
CA ASN A 240 8.39 -7.94 20.29
C ASN A 240 9.02 -6.58 19.94
N CYS A 241 8.79 -6.06 18.73
CA CYS A 241 9.48 -4.86 18.25
C CYS A 241 9.31 -3.63 19.17
N ALA A 242 8.16 -3.46 19.83
CA ALA A 242 7.95 -2.37 20.80
C ALA A 242 8.92 -2.44 22.00
N VAL A 243 9.07 -3.63 22.59
CA VAL A 243 10.02 -3.87 23.71
C VAL A 243 11.46 -3.78 23.21
N MET A 244 11.74 -4.35 22.03
CA MET A 244 13.09 -4.33 21.45
C MET A 244 13.53 -2.91 21.09
N ALA A 245 12.63 -2.04 20.67
CA ALA A 245 12.93 -0.63 20.40
C ALA A 245 13.32 0.14 21.67
N GLN A 246 12.70 -0.19 22.81
CA GLN A 246 13.00 0.42 24.11
C GLN A 246 14.33 -0.08 24.70
N GLU A 247 14.52 -1.39 24.76
CA GLU A 247 15.66 -1.99 25.45
C GLU A 247 16.91 -2.09 24.56
N LYS A 248 16.74 -2.52 23.31
CA LYS A 248 17.82 -2.97 22.42
C LYS A 248 17.57 -2.61 20.95
N PRO A 249 17.44 -1.32 20.59
CA PRO A 249 17.06 -0.89 19.24
C PRO A 249 18.06 -1.36 18.17
N ALA A 250 19.35 -1.48 18.52
CA ALA A 250 20.37 -1.99 17.60
C ALA A 250 20.12 -3.43 17.14
N VAL A 251 19.52 -4.29 17.98
CA VAL A 251 19.18 -5.67 17.63
C VAL A 251 17.99 -5.70 16.66
N LEU A 252 16.97 -4.89 16.93
CA LEU A 252 15.81 -4.74 16.04
C LEU A 252 16.23 -4.24 14.66
N VAL A 253 17.04 -3.18 14.59
CA VAL A 253 17.55 -2.65 13.32
C VAL A 253 18.37 -3.70 12.57
N LYS A 254 19.21 -4.48 13.25
CA LYS A 254 19.96 -5.59 12.63
C LYS A 254 19.02 -6.67 12.07
N ALA A 255 17.94 -7.01 12.77
CA ALA A 255 16.92 -7.95 12.29
C ALA A 255 16.21 -7.44 11.04
N LEU A 256 15.80 -6.17 11.04
CA LEU A 256 15.17 -5.51 9.89
C LEU A 256 16.14 -5.42 8.71
N GLN A 257 17.43 -5.13 8.95
CA GLN A 257 18.45 -5.14 7.90
C GLN A 257 18.62 -6.53 7.25
N MET A 258 18.42 -7.63 7.99
CA MET A 258 18.46 -8.98 7.42
C MET A 258 17.25 -9.22 6.51
N ILE A 259 16.04 -8.85 6.96
CA ILE A 259 14.81 -8.88 6.13
C ILE A 259 15.01 -8.09 4.84
N GLU A 260 15.56 -6.89 4.96
CA GLU A 260 15.79 -5.97 3.87
C GLU A 260 16.86 -6.46 2.87
N ARG A 261 17.86 -7.20 3.35
CA ARG A 261 18.86 -7.88 2.51
C ARG A 261 18.24 -9.07 1.80
N GLN A 262 17.39 -9.84 2.48
CA GLN A 262 16.69 -10.98 1.89
C GLN A 262 15.75 -10.53 0.78
N GLU A 263 14.93 -9.50 1.02
CA GLU A 263 13.98 -9.00 0.00
C GLU A 263 14.70 -8.49 -1.26
N ARG A 264 15.88 -7.87 -1.09
CA ARG A 264 16.72 -7.45 -2.22
C ARG A 264 17.32 -8.65 -2.97
N ALA A 265 17.64 -9.74 -2.28
CA ALA A 265 18.10 -10.97 -2.91
C ALA A 265 16.95 -11.62 -3.71
N ASP A 266 15.75 -11.68 -3.14
CA ASP A 266 14.55 -12.19 -3.77
C ASP A 266 14.18 -11.37 -5.03
N GLU A 267 14.23 -10.03 -4.97
CA GLU A 267 14.05 -9.15 -6.13
C GLU A 267 15.08 -9.42 -7.24
N GLY A 268 16.35 -9.62 -6.85
CA GLY A 268 17.42 -9.97 -7.79
C GLY A 268 17.15 -11.31 -8.49
N ALA A 269 16.74 -12.32 -7.72
CA ALA A 269 16.41 -13.64 -8.24
C ALA A 269 15.19 -13.60 -9.19
N ARG A 270 14.16 -12.78 -8.87
CA ARG A 270 13.02 -12.53 -9.76
C ARG A 270 13.44 -11.88 -11.08
N ARG A 271 14.37 -10.91 -11.05
CA ARG A 271 14.87 -10.28 -12.29
C ARG A 271 15.67 -11.27 -13.15
N ASP A 272 16.54 -12.05 -12.52
CA ASP A 272 17.37 -13.04 -13.20
C ASP A 272 16.52 -14.14 -13.87
N SER A 273 15.41 -14.56 -13.25
CA SER A 273 14.53 -15.59 -13.84
C SER A 273 13.75 -15.10 -15.05
N VAL A 274 13.24 -13.86 -15.01
CA VAL A 274 12.58 -13.22 -16.15
C VAL A 274 13.54 -13.14 -17.34
N GLN A 275 14.80 -12.78 -17.08
CA GLN A 275 15.82 -12.69 -18.13
C GLN A 275 16.25 -14.06 -18.68
N ARG A 276 16.16 -15.13 -17.88
CA ARG A 276 16.52 -16.50 -18.27
C ARG A 276 15.37 -17.30 -18.90
N GLN A 277 14.20 -16.70 -19.14
CA GLN A 277 13.02 -17.35 -19.74
C GLN A 277 12.63 -18.67 -19.06
N GLY A 278 12.42 -18.63 -17.75
CA GLY A 278 11.78 -19.72 -17.02
C GLY A 278 12.72 -20.53 -16.12
N GLY A 279 12.37 -20.50 -14.84
CA GLY A 279 12.90 -21.32 -13.75
C GLY A 279 12.10 -20.98 -12.49
N GLU A 280 11.83 -21.98 -11.63
CA GLU A 280 11.28 -21.71 -10.30
C GLU A 280 12.27 -20.82 -9.53
N VAL A 281 11.78 -19.69 -9.04
CA VAL A 281 12.54 -18.81 -8.15
C VAL A 281 12.04 -19.06 -6.73
N GLN A 282 12.95 -19.44 -5.85
CA GLN A 282 12.67 -19.48 -4.43
C GLN A 282 12.59 -18.03 -3.92
N VAL A 283 11.37 -17.54 -3.69
CA VAL A 283 11.12 -16.26 -3.03
C VAL A 283 10.73 -16.56 -1.59
N ARG A 284 11.48 -16.02 -0.63
CA ARG A 284 11.23 -16.24 0.80
C ARG A 284 10.24 -15.22 1.36
N GLY A 285 10.17 -14.01 0.80
CA GLY A 285 9.12 -13.02 1.10
C GLY A 285 9.13 -12.53 2.55
N TRP A 286 10.33 -12.36 3.14
CA TRP A 286 10.48 -12.02 4.57
C TRP A 286 9.81 -10.71 4.97
N TYR A 287 9.67 -9.75 4.05
CA TYR A 287 8.92 -8.52 4.31
C TYR A 287 7.45 -8.80 4.64
N ALA A 288 6.77 -9.57 3.79
CA ALA A 288 5.37 -9.90 3.98
C ALA A 288 5.15 -10.68 5.28
N THR A 289 6.02 -11.66 5.56
CA THR A 289 5.98 -12.44 6.80
C THR A 289 6.21 -11.56 8.03
N ALA A 290 7.13 -10.59 7.97
CA ALA A 290 7.39 -9.67 9.08
C ALA A 290 6.13 -8.85 9.44
N ILE A 291 5.47 -8.26 8.43
CA ILE A 291 4.24 -7.48 8.63
C ILE A 291 3.12 -8.37 9.17
N LEU A 292 2.96 -9.59 8.64
CA LEU A 292 1.98 -10.55 9.14
C LEU A 292 2.23 -10.94 10.60
N THR A 293 3.48 -11.25 10.97
CA THR A 293 3.85 -11.59 12.36
C THR A 293 3.55 -10.45 13.33
N ILE A 294 3.76 -9.19 12.91
CA ILE A 294 3.41 -8.02 13.72
C ILE A 294 1.89 -7.94 13.90
N LYS A 295 1.11 -8.05 12.80
CA LYS A 295 -0.35 -8.01 12.86
C LYS A 295 -0.93 -9.14 13.72
N GLU A 296 -0.42 -10.36 13.57
CA GLU A 296 -0.84 -11.52 14.38
C GLU A 296 -0.58 -11.28 15.87
N TYR A 297 0.60 -10.77 16.22
CA TYR A 297 0.92 -10.42 17.61
C TYR A 297 0.00 -9.36 18.19
N MET A 298 -0.27 -8.31 17.42
CA MET A 298 -1.18 -7.25 17.83
C MET A 298 -2.59 -7.80 18.08
N SER A 299 -3.10 -8.64 17.18
CA SER A 299 -4.40 -9.29 17.32
C SER A 299 -4.46 -10.20 18.56
N GLU A 300 -3.44 -11.03 18.79
CA GLU A 300 -3.36 -11.87 19.99
C GLU A 300 -3.31 -11.04 21.28
N LYS A 301 -2.53 -9.96 21.29
CA LYS A 301 -2.43 -9.05 22.44
C LYS A 301 -3.76 -8.34 22.71
N PHE A 302 -4.44 -7.89 21.66
CA PHE A 302 -5.75 -7.24 21.75
C PHE A 302 -6.82 -8.22 22.26
N GLU A 303 -6.85 -9.45 21.74
CA GLU A 303 -7.80 -10.48 22.17
C GLU A 303 -7.59 -10.86 23.65
N PHE A 304 -6.32 -11.01 24.07
CA PHE A 304 -5.98 -11.30 25.45
C PHE A 304 -6.34 -10.14 26.42
N SER A 305 -6.15 -8.90 25.99
CA SER A 305 -6.34 -7.72 26.84
C SER A 305 -7.80 -7.26 26.87
N VAL A 306 -8.49 -7.28 25.73
CA VAL A 306 -9.81 -6.67 25.58
C VAL A 306 -10.84 -7.65 25.02
N GLY A 307 -10.49 -8.44 24.00
CA GLY A 307 -11.44 -9.32 23.29
C GLY A 307 -12.10 -10.38 24.17
N SER A 308 -11.32 -11.04 25.05
CA SER A 308 -11.84 -12.02 26.03
C SER A 308 -12.78 -11.40 27.06
N ARG A 309 -12.47 -10.19 27.54
CA ARG A 309 -13.30 -9.44 28.51
C ARG A 309 -14.62 -8.97 27.92
N ALA A 310 -14.63 -8.64 26.62
CA ALA A 310 -15.83 -8.26 25.89
C ALA A 310 -16.89 -9.38 25.81
N GLN A 311 -16.51 -10.63 26.15
CA GLN A 311 -17.40 -11.79 26.17
C GLN A 311 -17.86 -12.15 27.59
N GLU A 312 -17.35 -11.48 28.62
CA GLU A 312 -17.74 -11.74 30.01
C GLU A 312 -19.14 -11.17 30.30
N ALA A 313 -19.89 -11.86 31.16
CA ALA A 313 -21.20 -11.44 31.63
C ALA A 313 -21.25 -11.51 33.16
N PRO A 314 -21.45 -10.37 33.88
CA PRO A 314 -21.70 -9.03 33.35
C PRO A 314 -20.46 -8.39 32.71
N LEU A 315 -20.67 -7.54 31.70
CA LEU A 315 -19.61 -6.79 31.04
C LEU A 315 -19.15 -5.64 31.94
N ASP A 316 -17.86 -5.62 32.30
CA ASP A 316 -17.24 -4.50 33.02
C ASP A 316 -16.62 -3.52 32.02
N ILE A 317 -17.36 -2.45 31.72
CA ILE A 317 -16.99 -1.45 30.72
C ILE A 317 -15.82 -0.59 31.19
N GLN A 318 -15.73 -0.31 32.49
CA GLN A 318 -14.64 0.50 33.01
C GLN A 318 -13.31 -0.25 32.93
N LEU A 319 -13.31 -1.53 33.28
CA LEU A 319 -12.15 -2.38 33.09
C LEU A 319 -11.77 -2.50 31.61
N LEU A 320 -12.76 -2.72 30.74
CA LEU A 320 -12.56 -2.84 29.29
C LEU A 320 -11.90 -1.59 28.69
N ILE A 321 -12.41 -0.41 29.02
CA ILE A 321 -11.86 0.87 28.58
C ILE A 321 -10.42 1.02 29.09
N SER A 322 -10.18 0.75 30.37
CA SER A 322 -8.84 0.91 30.96
C SER A 322 -7.78 -0.04 30.36
N GLU A 323 -8.16 -1.24 29.94
CA GLU A 323 -7.25 -2.16 29.25
C GLU A 323 -7.03 -1.75 27.78
N HIS A 324 -8.05 -1.20 27.13
CA HIS A 324 -7.92 -0.66 25.78
C HIS A 324 -7.00 0.57 25.75
N GLU A 325 -7.13 1.50 26.70
CA GLU A 325 -6.27 2.68 26.81
C GLU A 325 -4.78 2.30 26.87
N LYS A 326 -4.43 1.25 27.62
CA LYS A 326 -3.04 0.74 27.68
C LYS A 326 -2.51 0.24 26.33
N LEU A 327 -3.39 -0.28 25.46
CA LEU A 327 -3.00 -0.67 24.10
C LEU A 327 -2.81 0.55 23.20
N VAL A 328 -3.65 1.57 23.37
CA VAL A 328 -3.53 2.83 22.61
C VAL A 328 -2.28 3.61 23.03
N ASP A 329 -1.94 3.62 24.32
CA ASP A 329 -0.71 4.23 24.84
C ASP A 329 0.56 3.66 24.16
N GLU A 330 0.54 2.38 23.78
CA GLU A 330 1.63 1.75 23.02
C GLU A 330 1.82 2.39 21.64
N LEU A 331 0.79 2.96 21.01
CA LEU A 331 0.94 3.68 19.74
C LEU A 331 1.89 4.87 19.87
N THR A 332 1.93 5.52 21.03
CA THR A 332 2.90 6.59 21.30
C THR A 332 4.33 6.04 21.29
N ILE A 333 4.56 4.89 21.92
CA ILE A 333 5.85 4.19 21.92
C ILE A 333 6.23 3.76 20.51
N VAL A 334 5.26 3.27 19.73
CA VAL A 334 5.48 2.85 18.35
C VAL A 334 5.92 4.04 17.51
N LYS A 335 5.25 5.19 17.65
CA LYS A 335 5.62 6.42 16.95
C LYS A 335 7.01 6.92 17.33
N ASP A 336 7.31 6.99 18.62
CA ASP A 336 8.54 7.63 19.09
C ASP A 336 9.78 6.73 18.97
N LEU A 337 9.64 5.41 19.18
CA LEU A 337 10.78 4.49 19.33
C LEU A 337 10.82 3.41 18.24
N VAL A 338 9.67 2.90 17.80
CA VAL A 338 9.63 1.82 16.81
C VAL A 338 9.79 2.38 15.40
N GLU A 339 9.07 3.44 15.05
CA GLU A 339 9.11 4.06 13.72
C GLU A 339 10.54 4.40 13.25
N PRO A 340 11.43 5.01 14.08
CA PRO A 340 12.82 5.28 13.67
C PRO A 340 13.67 4.03 13.41
N CYS A 341 13.29 2.88 13.96
CA CYS A 341 14.00 1.62 13.74
C CYS A 341 13.65 0.97 12.40
N PHE A 342 12.50 1.31 11.82
CA PHE A 342 12.01 0.72 10.58
C PHE A 342 12.37 1.55 9.34
N PRO A 343 12.57 0.92 8.17
CA PRO A 343 12.70 1.67 6.93
C PRO A 343 11.40 2.47 6.63
N PRO A 344 11.47 3.74 6.18
CA PRO A 344 10.29 4.58 6.00
C PRO A 344 9.21 3.99 5.08
N ARG A 345 9.62 3.18 4.10
CA ARG A 345 8.72 2.51 3.15
C ARG A 345 7.79 1.47 3.79
N TYR A 346 8.04 1.06 5.03
CA TYR A 346 7.22 0.10 5.75
C TYR A 346 5.95 0.75 6.29
N HIS A 347 5.95 2.09 6.49
CA HIS A 347 4.83 2.80 7.10
C HIS A 347 4.37 2.13 8.39
N ILE A 348 5.34 1.78 9.26
CA ILE A 348 5.08 0.86 10.36
C ILE A 348 4.08 1.43 11.37
N PHE A 349 4.11 2.74 11.61
CA PHE A 349 3.15 3.40 12.47
C PHE A 349 1.71 3.23 11.94
N ASP A 350 1.51 3.45 10.63
CA ASP A 350 0.20 3.27 9.97
C ASP A 350 -0.27 1.82 10.09
N VAL A 351 0.61 0.84 9.91
CA VAL A 351 0.29 -0.58 10.11
C VAL A 351 -0.22 -0.85 11.53
N PHE A 352 0.39 -0.25 12.55
CA PHE A 352 -0.06 -0.39 13.93
C PHE A 352 -1.40 0.33 14.17
N ALA A 353 -1.52 1.58 13.73
CA ALA A 353 -2.73 2.38 13.90
C ALA A 353 -3.94 1.72 13.21
N GLU A 354 -3.81 1.33 11.95
CA GLU A 354 -4.87 0.66 11.18
C GLU A 354 -5.29 -0.68 11.81
N THR A 355 -4.33 -1.48 12.28
CA THR A 355 -4.63 -2.81 12.85
C THR A 355 -5.37 -2.68 14.17
N TYR A 356 -4.90 -1.82 15.09
CA TYR A 356 -5.64 -1.59 16.34
C TYR A 356 -6.98 -0.90 16.12
N HIS A 357 -7.06 0.00 15.15
CA HIS A 357 -8.32 0.63 14.80
C HIS A 357 -9.34 -0.37 14.28
N ALA A 358 -8.97 -1.24 13.35
CA ALA A 358 -9.86 -2.30 12.84
C ALA A 358 -10.37 -3.21 13.97
N LEU A 359 -9.49 -3.63 14.88
CA LEU A 359 -9.87 -4.44 16.04
C LEU A 359 -10.80 -3.68 17.02
N THR A 360 -10.58 -2.38 17.17
CA THR A 360 -11.43 -1.51 18.00
C THR A 360 -12.83 -1.33 17.39
N VAL A 361 -12.93 -1.19 16.06
CA VAL A 361 -14.21 -1.16 15.34
C VAL A 361 -14.99 -2.46 15.58
N GLU A 362 -14.34 -3.61 15.42
CA GLU A 362 -14.98 -4.90 15.68
C GLU A 362 -15.42 -5.05 17.14
N LEU A 363 -14.61 -4.56 18.08
CA LEU A 363 -14.94 -4.57 19.51
C LEU A 363 -16.17 -3.73 19.82
N VAL A 364 -16.22 -2.48 19.32
CA VAL A 364 -17.37 -1.59 19.53
C VAL A 364 -18.64 -2.23 18.96
N GLN A 365 -18.56 -2.76 17.73
CA GLN A 365 -19.70 -3.45 17.11
C GLN A 365 -20.18 -4.65 17.94
N LYS A 366 -19.26 -5.47 18.47
CA LYS A 366 -19.60 -6.59 19.37
C LYS A 366 -20.31 -6.12 20.64
N ILE A 367 -19.84 -5.03 21.26
CA ILE A 367 -20.46 -4.46 22.46
C ILE A 367 -21.89 -3.99 22.14
N LEU A 368 -22.07 -3.28 21.03
CA LEU A 368 -23.37 -2.79 20.59
C LEU A 368 -24.34 -3.93 20.27
N ASP A 369 -23.88 -4.96 19.55
CA ASP A 369 -24.73 -6.07 19.15
C ASP A 369 -25.17 -6.95 20.33
N ALA A 370 -24.27 -7.19 21.29
CA ALA A 370 -24.55 -8.10 22.40
C ALA A 370 -25.18 -7.42 23.62
N TYR A 371 -24.89 -6.14 23.87
CA TYR A 371 -25.24 -5.47 25.13
C TYR A 371 -26.09 -4.20 24.98
N ALA A 372 -26.37 -3.68 23.77
CA ALA A 372 -27.06 -2.39 23.62
C ALA A 372 -28.39 -2.25 24.39
N SER A 373 -29.11 -3.35 24.63
CA SER A 373 -30.37 -3.37 25.38
C SER A 373 -30.22 -3.57 26.89
N SER A 374 -29.01 -3.84 27.39
CA SER A 374 -28.69 -4.05 28.81
C SER A 374 -27.71 -3.03 29.39
N LEU A 375 -27.06 -2.21 28.55
CA LEU A 375 -26.18 -1.13 28.99
C LEU A 375 -26.93 -0.12 29.88
N SER A 376 -26.32 0.28 30.98
CA SER A 376 -26.84 1.37 31.80
C SER A 376 -26.53 2.73 31.18
N THR A 377 -27.24 3.76 31.63
CA THR A 377 -26.97 5.15 31.22
C THR A 377 -25.52 5.58 31.46
N LYS A 378 -24.94 5.17 32.60
CA LYS A 378 -23.55 5.46 32.93
C LYS A 378 -22.60 4.79 31.93
N ASP A 379 -22.85 3.52 31.62
CA ASP A 379 -22.06 2.73 30.69
C ASP A 379 -22.05 3.33 29.28
N ILE A 380 -23.21 3.83 28.83
CA ILE A 380 -23.36 4.53 27.56
C ILE A 380 -22.49 5.79 27.55
N ILE A 381 -22.55 6.62 28.60
CA ILE A 381 -21.70 7.82 28.73
C ILE A 381 -20.22 7.46 28.70
N ASP A 382 -19.81 6.42 29.45
CA ASP A 382 -18.42 5.97 29.52
C ASP A 382 -17.93 5.53 28.12
N ILE A 383 -18.74 4.80 27.35
CA ILE A 383 -18.42 4.39 25.96
C ILE A 383 -18.33 5.59 25.02
N VAL A 384 -19.26 6.54 25.08
CA VAL A 384 -19.25 7.74 24.21
C VAL A 384 -17.97 8.55 24.44
N ASN A 385 -17.63 8.80 25.71
CA ASN A 385 -16.42 9.54 26.06
C ASN A 385 -15.16 8.79 25.63
N TRP A 386 -15.10 7.47 25.86
CA TRP A 386 -13.99 6.63 25.43
C TRP A 386 -13.75 6.70 23.92
N ILE A 387 -14.80 6.60 23.09
CA ILE A 387 -14.65 6.70 21.62
C ILE A 387 -14.14 8.08 21.21
N ARG A 388 -14.65 9.16 21.82
CA ARG A 388 -14.20 10.53 21.54
C ARG A 388 -12.74 10.72 21.92
N ASP A 389 -12.36 10.27 23.12
CA ASP A 389 -11.02 10.44 23.65
C ASP A 389 -10.02 9.60 22.84
N TYR A 390 -10.41 8.39 22.41
CA TYR A 390 -9.64 7.55 21.49
C TYR A 390 -9.37 8.26 20.15
N HIS A 391 -10.39 8.84 19.52
CA HIS A 391 -10.20 9.61 18.28
C HIS A 391 -9.31 10.85 18.50
N SER A 392 -9.48 11.56 19.62
CA SER A 392 -8.61 12.69 19.96
C SER A 392 -7.14 12.26 20.14
N GLN A 393 -6.89 11.07 20.70
CA GLN A 393 -5.53 10.54 20.84
C GLN A 393 -4.94 10.18 19.46
N LEU A 394 -5.70 9.52 18.59
CA LEU A 394 -5.26 9.22 17.22
C LEU A 394 -4.93 10.49 16.43
N ASP A 395 -5.75 11.53 16.54
CA ASP A 395 -5.51 12.83 15.92
C ASP A 395 -4.22 13.47 16.44
N SER A 396 -3.96 13.38 17.76
CA SER A 396 -2.71 13.89 18.36
C SER A 396 -1.47 13.16 17.85
N LEU A 397 -1.63 11.88 17.51
CA LEU A 397 -0.61 11.05 16.90
C LEU A 397 -0.58 11.18 15.37
N ALA A 398 -1.42 12.03 14.76
CA ALA A 398 -1.55 12.19 13.31
C ALA A 398 -1.79 10.85 12.58
N ALA A 399 -2.54 9.94 13.20
CA ALA A 399 -2.93 8.67 12.61
C ALA A 399 -4.18 8.85 11.74
N GLU A 400 -4.04 8.64 10.43
CA GLU A 400 -5.18 8.67 9.51
C GLU A 400 -5.84 7.29 9.45
N VAL A 401 -6.94 7.10 10.19
CA VAL A 401 -7.66 5.82 10.24
C VAL A 401 -9.11 5.95 9.76
N SER A 402 -9.66 4.86 9.23
CA SER A 402 -11.03 4.77 8.72
C SER A 402 -11.61 3.36 8.99
N PRO A 403 -12.91 3.23 9.30
CA PRO A 403 -13.94 4.27 9.40
C PRO A 403 -13.94 5.03 10.75
N ILE A 404 -14.40 6.29 10.75
CA ILE A 404 -14.65 7.00 12.00
C ILE A 404 -15.82 6.31 12.74
N LEU A 405 -15.68 6.04 14.03
CA LEU A 405 -16.67 5.31 14.86
C LEU A 405 -17.96 6.10 15.14
N THR A 406 -18.19 7.23 14.45
CA THR A 406 -19.37 8.09 14.62
C THR A 406 -20.68 7.39 14.27
N ASP A 407 -20.70 6.49 13.28
CA ASP A 407 -21.93 5.77 12.91
C ASP A 407 -22.33 4.75 14.00
N ASP A 408 -21.35 4.14 14.66
CA ASP A 408 -21.56 3.23 15.79
C ASP A 408 -22.09 4.00 17.02
N LEU A 409 -21.63 5.24 17.22
CA LEU A 409 -22.16 6.14 18.23
C LEU A 409 -23.65 6.48 17.99
N ASP A 410 -24.03 6.78 16.75
CA ASP A 410 -25.43 7.03 16.39
C ASP A 410 -26.33 5.82 16.71
N ARG A 411 -25.84 4.59 16.49
CA ARG A 411 -26.56 3.36 16.81
C ARG A 411 -26.71 3.14 18.32
N LEU A 412 -25.64 3.37 19.09
CA LEU A 412 -25.68 3.31 20.56
C LEU A 412 -26.72 4.29 21.13
N LEU A 413 -26.73 5.52 20.61
CA LEU A 413 -27.66 6.57 21.05
C LEU A 413 -29.11 6.24 20.71
N GLN A 414 -29.38 5.60 19.57
CA GLN A 414 -30.72 5.11 19.25
C GLN A 414 -31.21 4.07 20.25
N GLY A 415 -30.35 3.10 20.63
CA GLY A 415 -30.66 2.11 21.66
C GLY A 415 -30.96 2.74 23.01
N TYR A 416 -30.13 3.69 23.44
CA TYR A 416 -30.34 4.48 24.65
C TYR A 416 -31.67 5.23 24.64
N ASN A 417 -32.00 5.91 23.54
CA ASN A 417 -33.25 6.67 23.43
C ASN A 417 -34.47 5.76 23.52
N PHE A 418 -34.42 4.58 22.90
CA PHE A 418 -35.50 3.59 22.98
C PHE A 418 -35.71 3.06 24.41
N GLN A 419 -34.62 2.76 25.12
CA GLN A 419 -34.69 2.35 26.53
C GLN A 419 -35.23 3.47 27.42
N THR A 420 -34.75 4.69 27.22
CA THR A 420 -35.18 5.87 27.97
C THR A 420 -36.66 6.14 27.76
N GLU A 421 -37.15 6.05 26.52
CA GLU A 421 -38.57 6.15 26.22
C GLU A 421 -39.40 5.08 26.94
N THR A 422 -38.97 3.81 26.85
CA THR A 422 -39.66 2.70 27.50
C THR A 422 -39.70 2.87 29.02
N MET A 423 -38.60 3.32 29.62
CA MET A 423 -38.48 3.61 31.05
C MET A 423 -39.40 4.75 31.46
N MET A 424 -39.38 5.88 30.74
CA MET A 424 -40.21 7.05 31.02
C MET A 424 -41.70 6.73 30.90
N ARG A 425 -42.10 5.96 29.88
CA ARG A 425 -43.49 5.50 29.72
C ARG A 425 -43.93 4.67 30.92
N ASN A 426 -43.15 3.65 31.29
CA ASN A 426 -43.45 2.79 32.44
C ASN A 426 -43.53 3.58 33.77
N TRP A 427 -42.63 4.53 33.97
CA TRP A 427 -42.65 5.41 35.13
C TRP A 427 -43.88 6.32 35.13
N SER A 428 -44.22 6.95 34.01
CA SER A 428 -45.42 7.80 33.88
C SER A 428 -46.71 7.04 34.17
N SER A 429 -46.84 5.81 33.66
CA SER A 429 -48.01 4.95 33.93
C SER A 429 -48.10 4.56 35.40
N ARG A 430 -46.98 4.21 36.04
CA ARG A 430 -46.97 3.88 37.48
C ARG A 430 -47.33 5.08 38.36
N ILE A 431 -46.77 6.25 38.06
CA ILE A 431 -47.09 7.50 38.77
C ILE A 431 -48.60 7.78 38.67
N LEU A 432 -49.18 7.65 37.47
CA LEU A 432 -50.62 7.84 37.27
C LEU A 432 -51.45 6.80 38.03
N GLU A 433 -51.09 5.52 37.97
CA GLU A 433 -51.79 4.44 38.68
C GLU A 433 -51.74 4.58 40.20
N GLU A 434 -50.65 5.12 40.74
CA GLU A 434 -50.52 5.41 42.17
C GLU A 434 -51.31 6.65 42.55
N ASP A 435 -51.26 7.70 41.73
CA ASP A 435 -51.98 8.95 41.95
C ASP A 435 -53.50 8.75 41.99
N LEU A 436 -54.04 7.96 41.06
CA LEU A 436 -55.46 7.62 41.02
C LEU A 436 -55.99 6.88 42.26
N LYS A 437 -55.11 6.28 43.07
CA LYS A 437 -55.47 5.60 44.32
C LYS A 437 -55.49 6.56 45.52
N MET A 438 -54.88 7.74 45.41
CA MET A 438 -54.74 8.71 46.49
C MET A 438 -55.84 9.78 46.41
N GLN A 439 -56.22 10.34 47.57
CA GLN A 439 -57.12 11.50 47.60
C GLN A 439 -56.31 12.78 47.39
N PRO A 440 -56.80 13.75 46.58
CA PRO A 440 -56.10 15.00 46.36
C PRO A 440 -55.91 15.80 47.66
N GLU A 441 -54.74 16.41 47.83
CA GLU A 441 -54.44 17.28 48.96
C GLU A 441 -55.02 18.68 48.73
N SER A 442 -55.43 19.38 49.79
CA SER A 442 -55.96 20.75 49.71
C SER A 442 -54.91 21.76 50.14
N GLY A 443 -54.56 22.66 49.22
CA GLY A 443 -53.61 23.74 49.46
C GLY A 443 -54.15 24.83 50.39
N PRO A 444 -53.30 25.77 50.83
CA PRO A 444 -53.68 26.90 51.69
C PRO A 444 -54.76 27.81 51.10
N ASP A 445 -54.93 27.77 49.78
CA ASP A 445 -55.88 28.53 48.98
C ASP A 445 -57.16 27.73 48.63
N GLY A 446 -57.29 26.50 49.14
CA GLY A 446 -58.42 25.61 48.88
C GLY A 446 -58.37 24.91 47.52
N ARG A 447 -57.30 25.06 46.74
CA ARG A 447 -57.11 24.32 45.49
C ARG A 447 -56.63 22.91 45.78
N LEU A 448 -57.13 21.94 45.01
CA LEU A 448 -56.68 20.56 45.10
C LEU A 448 -55.41 20.37 44.28
N TYR A 449 -54.44 19.64 44.82
CA TYR A 449 -53.21 19.27 44.12
C TYR A 449 -52.81 17.83 44.42
N THR A 450 -51.91 17.32 43.59
CA THR A 450 -51.22 16.03 43.76
C THR A 450 -49.72 16.24 43.59
N ILE A 451 -48.92 15.33 44.14
CA ILE A 451 -47.47 15.25 43.96
C ILE A 451 -47.05 14.62 42.61
N ALA A 452 -47.95 13.96 41.89
CA ALA A 452 -47.62 13.24 40.65
C ALA A 452 -46.90 14.08 39.58
N PRO A 453 -47.29 15.34 39.30
CA PRO A 453 -46.53 16.20 38.39
C PRO A 453 -45.10 16.48 38.88
N ILE A 454 -44.89 16.63 40.18
CA ILE A 454 -43.56 16.88 40.76
C ILE A 454 -42.66 15.67 40.53
N ASP A 455 -43.16 14.47 40.80
CA ASP A 455 -42.41 13.22 40.60
C ASP A 455 -42.11 12.99 39.11
N LEU A 456 -43.07 13.27 38.23
CA LEU A 456 -42.90 13.18 36.78
C LEU A 456 -41.83 14.16 36.27
N PHE A 457 -41.87 15.43 36.68
CA PHE A 457 -40.87 16.41 36.24
C PHE A 457 -39.48 16.17 36.85
N LYS A 458 -39.40 15.62 38.06
CA LYS A 458 -38.13 15.22 38.66
C LYS A 458 -37.46 14.10 37.85
N MET A 459 -38.25 13.13 37.41
CA MET A 459 -37.81 12.03 36.55
C MET A 459 -37.33 12.52 35.18
N VAL A 460 -38.08 13.43 34.55
CA VAL A 460 -37.69 14.06 33.28
C VAL A 460 -36.39 14.85 33.45
N GLY A 461 -36.26 15.64 34.53
CA GLY A 461 -35.05 16.41 34.82
C GLY A 461 -33.80 15.54 34.91
N GLN A 462 -33.88 14.39 35.58
CA GLN A 462 -32.76 13.43 35.68
C GLN A 462 -32.28 12.93 34.31
N GLN A 463 -33.18 12.73 33.34
CA GLN A 463 -32.79 12.28 32.00
C GLN A 463 -32.20 13.41 31.15
N PHE A 464 -32.63 14.66 31.36
CA PHE A 464 -31.98 15.81 30.71
C PHE A 464 -30.58 16.06 31.25
N GLU A 465 -30.33 15.88 32.54
CA GLU A 465 -28.97 15.97 33.11
C GLU A 465 -28.01 14.95 32.46
N VAL A 466 -28.49 13.73 32.22
CA VAL A 466 -27.74 12.68 31.52
C VAL A 466 -27.39 13.07 30.08
N VAL A 467 -28.37 13.59 29.33
CA VAL A 467 -28.18 13.96 27.93
C VAL A 467 -27.32 15.21 27.78
N ASP A 468 -27.36 16.11 28.76
CA ASP A 468 -26.46 17.27 28.82
C ASP A 468 -24.99 16.82 28.99
N VAL A 469 -24.74 15.80 29.83
CA VAL A 469 -23.40 15.19 29.97
C VAL A 469 -22.91 14.52 28.69
N LEU A 470 -23.82 13.95 27.89
CA LEU A 470 -23.49 13.39 26.59
C LEU A 470 -23.06 14.45 25.57
N GLY A 471 -23.47 15.72 25.75
CA GLY A 471 -23.06 16.85 24.89
C GLY A 471 -23.53 16.75 23.43
N LEU A 472 -24.54 15.91 23.16
CA LEU A 472 -25.02 15.61 21.81
C LEU A 472 -26.35 16.33 21.54
N GLU A 473 -26.34 17.32 20.64
CA GLU A 473 -27.53 18.10 20.28
C GLU A 473 -28.68 17.21 19.78
N ARG A 474 -28.36 16.19 18.97
CA ARG A 474 -29.35 15.25 18.42
C ARG A 474 -30.03 14.42 19.50
N SER A 475 -29.28 14.00 20.53
CA SER A 475 -29.83 13.27 21.67
C SER A 475 -30.75 14.15 22.51
N THR A 476 -30.39 15.43 22.68
CA THR A 476 -31.23 16.43 23.39
C THR A 476 -32.57 16.63 22.70
N TYR A 477 -32.55 16.81 21.37
CA TYR A 477 -33.77 16.92 20.58
C TYR A 477 -34.64 15.66 20.65
N THR A 478 -34.02 14.50 20.55
CA THR A 478 -34.74 13.21 20.58
C THR A 478 -35.39 13.00 21.95
N LEU A 479 -34.66 13.25 23.04
CA LEU A 479 -35.20 13.18 24.39
C LEU A 479 -36.37 14.15 24.59
N ALA A 480 -36.26 15.39 24.10
CA ALA A 480 -37.35 16.36 24.17
C ALA A 480 -38.63 15.87 23.46
N MET A 481 -38.48 15.20 22.31
CA MET A 481 -39.60 14.58 21.60
C MET A 481 -40.20 13.41 22.38
N THR A 482 -39.36 12.56 22.98
CA THR A 482 -39.79 11.46 23.85
C THR A 482 -40.58 12.00 25.04
N VAL A 483 -40.08 13.05 25.71
CA VAL A 483 -40.75 13.70 26.84
C VAL A 483 -42.09 14.28 26.41
N TYR A 484 -42.17 14.94 25.25
CA TYR A 484 -43.43 15.44 24.72
C TYR A 484 -44.46 14.31 24.56
N ASN A 485 -44.07 13.19 23.95
CA ASN A 485 -44.97 12.05 23.76
C ASN A 485 -45.43 11.46 25.10
N VAL A 486 -44.51 11.28 26.06
CA VAL A 486 -44.84 10.75 27.40
C VAL A 486 -45.81 11.69 28.15
N LEU A 487 -45.63 13.01 28.03
CA LEU A 487 -46.54 13.99 28.62
C LEU A 487 -47.91 13.99 27.94
N ASP A 488 -47.97 13.79 26.61
CA ASP A 488 -49.21 13.69 25.86
C ASP A 488 -50.00 12.44 26.24
N ASP A 489 -49.31 11.30 26.40
CA ASP A 489 -49.89 10.05 26.89
C ASP A 489 -50.37 10.16 28.33
N TYR A 490 -49.60 10.83 29.20
CA TYR A 490 -50.01 11.12 30.57
C TYR A 490 -51.27 12.00 30.59
N ARG A 491 -51.34 13.04 29.76
CA ARG A 491 -52.55 13.88 29.63
C ARG A 491 -53.75 13.05 29.18
N ALA A 492 -53.60 12.24 28.14
CA ALA A 492 -54.66 11.38 27.64
C ALA A 492 -55.15 10.37 28.70
N GLY A 493 -54.23 9.84 29.52
CA GLY A 493 -54.57 8.94 30.62
C GLY A 493 -55.27 9.61 31.81
N VAL A 494 -55.12 10.92 32.00
CA VAL A 494 -55.87 11.70 33.00
C VAL A 494 -57.27 12.06 32.49
N GLU A 495 -57.43 12.28 31.18
CA GLU A 495 -58.69 12.66 30.55
C GLU A 495 -59.66 11.49 30.30
N GLY A 496 -59.14 10.26 30.14
CA GLY A 496 -59.91 9.04 29.94
C GLY A 496 -60.25 8.32 31.23
#